data_AF-A0A3C0C6G5-F1
#
_entry.id   AF-A0A3C0C6G5-F1
#
_cell.length_a   1.000
_cell.length_b   1.000
_cell.length_c   1.000
_cell.angle_alpha   90.00
_cell.angle_beta   90.00
_cell.angle_gamma   90.00
#
_symmetry.space_group_name_H-M   'P 1'
#
loop_
_entity.id
_entity.type
_entity.pdbx_description
1 polymer ?
#
loop_
_entity_poly.entity_id
_entity_poly.type
_entity_poly.pdbx_seq_one_letter_code
_entity_poly.pdbx_strand_id
1 'polypeptide(L)'
;MAEIEKRSKNVLPAFCGFYGACGAAIGTGIFMSVHTGTTPMSKETWGLCNGITVRTLKRMAEIGGPRCCKRNTLIALQEGAEYIFEQTGIDIGREEKVKCTFSKFNLECLKEDCPFYAEGEKNI
;
A
#
# COMPACT_ATOMS: atom_id res chain seq x y z
N MET A 1 13.55 -0.26 -11.88
CA MET A 1 12.46 -1.26 -11.92
C MET A 1 12.93 -2.68 -11.59
N ALA A 2 13.98 -3.22 -12.22
CA ALA A 2 14.43 -4.61 -11.98
C ALA A 2 14.67 -4.98 -10.50
N GLU A 3 15.28 -4.07 -9.73
CA GLU A 3 15.55 -4.33 -8.30
C GLU A 3 14.27 -4.39 -7.44
N ILE A 4 13.29 -3.52 -7.73
CA ILE A 4 11.99 -3.55 -7.03
C ILE A 4 11.26 -4.87 -7.34
N GLU A 5 11.26 -5.29 -8.61
CA GLU A 5 10.64 -6.56 -9.02
C GLU A 5 11.29 -7.75 -8.33
N LYS A 6 12.63 -7.81 -8.32
CA LYS A 6 13.41 -8.86 -7.64
C LYS A 6 13.04 -8.95 -6.16
N ARG A 7 12.98 -7.82 -5.45
CA ARG A 7 12.60 -7.79 -4.03
C ARG A 7 11.14 -8.19 -3.81
N SER A 8 10.24 -7.69 -4.66
CA SER A 8 8.79 -7.94 -4.57
C SER A 8 8.43 -9.42 -4.79
N LYS A 9 9.24 -10.19 -5.52
CA LYS A 9 9.07 -11.66 -5.65
C LYS A 9 9.17 -12.41 -4.32
N ASN A 10 9.78 -11.82 -3.29
CA ASN A 10 9.83 -12.40 -1.94
C ASN A 10 8.59 -12.05 -1.09
N VAL A 11 7.69 -11.20 -1.61
CA VAL A 11 6.42 -10.85 -0.97
C VAL A 11 5.36 -11.81 -1.51
N LEU A 12 5.17 -12.92 -0.78
CA LEU A 12 4.35 -14.04 -1.24
C LEU A 12 2.85 -13.71 -1.30
N PRO A 13 2.06 -14.43 -2.11
CA PRO A 13 0.60 -14.35 -2.06
C PRO A 13 0.09 -14.56 -0.63
N ALA A 14 -0.96 -13.81 -0.25
CA ALA A 14 -1.56 -13.88 1.09
C ALA A 14 -0.62 -13.48 2.25
N PHE A 15 0.43 -12.70 1.98
CA PHE A 15 1.38 -12.23 3.00
C PHE A 15 0.69 -11.65 4.26
N CYS A 16 -0.39 -10.87 4.08
CA CYS A 16 -1.16 -10.32 5.20
C CYS A 16 -1.78 -11.36 6.13
N GLY A 17 -2.27 -12.48 5.59
CA GLY A 17 -2.93 -13.53 6.37
C GLY A 17 -1.95 -14.51 7.00
N PHE A 18 -0.86 -14.83 6.30
CA PHE A 18 0.11 -15.83 6.78
C PHE A 18 1.27 -15.25 7.59
N TYR A 19 1.65 -14.00 7.34
CA TYR A 19 2.84 -13.36 7.94
C TYR A 19 2.52 -12.08 8.71
N GLY A 20 1.23 -11.69 8.82
CA GLY A 20 0.78 -10.55 9.61
C GLY A 20 1.14 -9.17 9.04
N ALA A 21 1.76 -9.10 7.86
CA ALA A 21 2.10 -7.86 7.18
C ALA A 21 1.51 -7.84 5.78
N CYS A 22 0.81 -6.78 5.39
CA CYS A 22 0.29 -6.70 4.02
C CYS A 22 1.41 -6.49 3.01
N GLY A 23 1.42 -7.31 1.96
CA GLY A 23 2.42 -7.20 0.89
C GLY A 23 2.43 -5.83 0.19
N ALA A 24 1.28 -5.15 0.08
CA ALA A 24 1.22 -3.80 -0.47
C ALA A 24 1.96 -2.78 0.43
N ALA A 25 1.86 -2.93 1.76
CA ALA A 25 2.60 -2.10 2.71
C ALA A 25 4.09 -2.43 2.73
N ILE A 26 4.48 -3.70 2.61
CA ILE A 26 5.88 -4.07 2.42
C ILE A 26 6.41 -3.46 1.11
N GLY A 27 5.58 -3.40 0.07
CA GLY A 27 5.89 -2.76 -1.20
C GLY A 27 6.29 -1.29 -1.08
N THR A 28 5.64 -0.52 -0.20
CA THR A 28 6.01 0.90 0.03
C THR A 28 7.39 1.02 0.67
N GLY A 29 7.74 0.12 1.60
CA GLY A 29 9.08 0.02 2.17
C GLY A 29 10.14 -0.38 1.14
N ILE A 30 9.84 -1.36 0.28
CA ILE A 30 10.72 -1.77 -0.84
C ILE A 30 10.97 -0.58 -1.77
N PHE A 31 9.91 0.14 -2.15
CA PHE A 31 10.01 1.35 -2.96
C PHE A 31 10.93 2.37 -2.29
N MET A 32 10.67 2.74 -1.03
CA MET A 32 11.46 3.75 -0.32
C MET A 32 12.93 3.33 -0.19
N SER A 33 13.18 2.05 0.07
CA SER A 33 14.55 1.53 0.16
C SER A 33 15.30 1.64 -1.15
N VAL A 34 14.66 1.31 -2.29
CA VAL A 34 15.29 1.47 -3.61
C VAL A 34 15.46 2.94 -3.97
N HIS A 35 14.45 3.77 -3.70
CA HIS A 35 14.47 5.20 -4.01
C HIS A 35 15.60 5.94 -3.28
N THR A 36 15.83 5.59 -2.02
CA THR A 36 16.85 6.24 -1.16
C THR A 36 18.21 5.55 -1.19
N GLY A 37 18.37 4.45 -1.95
CA GLY A 37 19.60 3.65 -1.92
C GLY A 37 19.87 3.01 -0.55
N THR A 38 18.84 2.80 0.26
CA THR A 38 18.96 2.28 1.63
C THR A 38 19.49 0.86 1.62
N THR A 39 20.43 0.61 2.53
CA THR A 39 20.98 -0.72 2.84
C THR A 39 20.70 -1.08 4.30
N PRO A 40 20.93 -2.33 4.72
CA PRO A 40 20.85 -2.70 6.13
C PRO A 40 21.77 -1.88 7.06
N MET A 41 22.81 -1.23 6.51
CA MET A 41 23.77 -0.43 7.28
C MET A 41 23.48 1.08 7.25
N SER A 42 22.42 1.51 6.54
CA SER A 42 21.99 2.91 6.52
C SER A 42 21.48 3.32 7.90
N LYS A 43 21.79 4.56 8.32
CA LYS A 43 21.32 5.10 9.61
C LYS A 43 19.97 5.78 9.46
N GLU A 44 19.93 6.90 8.75
CA GLU A 44 18.73 7.76 8.67
C GLU A 44 17.65 7.15 7.78
N THR A 45 18.00 6.76 6.56
CA THR A 45 17.03 6.28 5.56
C THR A 45 16.45 4.89 5.89
N TRP A 46 17.12 4.13 6.77
CA TRP A 46 16.59 2.87 7.28
C TRP A 46 15.30 3.07 8.08
N GLY A 47 15.26 4.12 8.91
CA GLY A 47 14.06 4.52 9.64
C GLY A 47 12.94 4.93 8.69
N LEU A 48 13.25 5.67 7.62
CA LEU A 48 12.27 6.09 6.63
C LEU A 48 11.57 4.92 5.93
N CYS A 49 12.33 3.88 5.59
CA CYS A 49 11.79 2.67 4.95
C CYS A 49 10.83 1.89 5.86
N ASN A 50 11.15 1.84 7.16
CA ASN A 50 10.26 1.22 8.14
C ASN A 50 9.04 2.12 8.41
N GLY A 51 9.23 3.44 8.48
CA GLY A 51 8.18 4.41 8.75
C GLY A 51 7.02 4.35 7.75
N ILE A 52 7.32 4.38 6.45
CA ILE A 52 6.30 4.26 5.40
C ILE A 52 5.55 2.91 5.47
N THR A 53 6.26 1.83 5.81
CA THR A 53 5.67 0.49 5.98
C THR A 53 4.70 0.47 7.17
N VAL A 54 5.13 1.00 8.31
CA VAL A 54 4.32 1.09 9.54
C VAL A 54 3.09 1.96 9.33
N ARG A 55 3.26 3.15 8.73
CA ARG A 55 2.15 4.06 8.40
C ARG A 55 1.09 3.34 7.56
N THR A 56 1.53 2.68 6.50
CA THR A 56 0.63 1.97 5.58
C THR A 56 -0.05 0.78 6.28
N LEU A 57 0.68 -0.01 7.07
CA LEU A 57 0.11 -1.13 7.84
C LEU A 57 -0.89 -0.64 8.88
N LYS A 58 -0.60 0.46 9.57
CA LYS A 58 -1.51 1.06 10.55
C LYS A 58 -2.83 1.42 9.90
N ARG A 59 -2.79 2.11 8.75
CA ARG A 59 -4.02 2.48 8.02
C ARG A 59 -4.83 1.26 7.59
N MET A 60 -4.17 0.18 7.16
CA MET A 60 -4.84 -1.09 6.84
C MET A 60 -5.45 -1.77 8.06
N ALA A 61 -4.76 -1.75 9.20
CA ALA A 61 -5.22 -2.37 10.43
C ALA A 61 -6.47 -1.67 10.99
N GLU A 62 -6.56 -0.35 10.86
CA GLU A 62 -7.75 0.43 11.24
C GLU A 62 -9.00 0.06 10.45
N ILE A 63 -8.86 -0.37 9.18
CA ILE A 63 -9.98 -0.81 8.34
C ILE A 63 -10.30 -2.30 8.56
N GLY A 64 -9.27 -3.12 8.77
CA GLY A 64 -9.43 -4.54 9.02
C GLY A 64 -9.65 -5.43 7.78
N GLY A 65 -10.13 -6.64 8.05
CA GLY A 65 -10.31 -7.72 7.08
C GLY A 65 -11.78 -7.94 6.65
N PRO A 66 -12.05 -8.91 5.77
CA PRO A 66 -11.09 -9.83 5.14
C PRO A 66 -10.16 -9.12 4.14
N ARG A 67 -9.07 -9.79 3.75
CA ARG A 67 -8.06 -9.20 2.84
C ARG A 67 -8.69 -8.74 1.53
N CYS A 68 -8.30 -7.56 1.05
CA CYS A 68 -8.62 -7.11 -0.30
C CYS A 68 -7.38 -6.46 -0.92
N CYS A 69 -6.77 -7.11 -1.92
CA CYS A 69 -5.56 -6.57 -2.56
C CYS A 69 -5.82 -5.23 -3.22
N LYS A 70 -7.03 -4.99 -3.75
CA LYS A 70 -7.38 -3.71 -4.39
C LYS A 70 -7.41 -2.57 -3.36
N ARG A 71 -8.16 -2.74 -2.26
CA ARG A 71 -8.18 -1.78 -1.14
C ARG A 71 -6.77 -1.52 -0.62
N ASN A 72 -6.01 -2.57 -0.35
CA ASN A 72 -4.69 -2.42 0.25
C ASN A 72 -3.67 -1.77 -0.71
N THR A 73 -3.73 -2.04 -2.01
CA THR A 73 -2.91 -1.32 -2.99
C THR A 73 -3.27 0.17 -3.03
N LEU A 74 -4.56 0.52 -3.02
CA LEU A 74 -4.98 1.93 -3.02
C LEU A 74 -4.50 2.68 -1.77
N ILE A 75 -4.62 2.06 -0.59
CA ILE A 75 -4.06 2.62 0.67
C ILE A 75 -2.55 2.82 0.53
N ALA A 76 -1.82 1.81 0.06
CA ALA A 76 -0.37 1.87 -0.08
C ALA A 76 0.08 2.99 -1.03
N LEU A 77 -0.67 3.25 -2.11
CA LEU A 77 -0.39 4.36 -3.02
C LEU A 77 -0.65 5.72 -2.36
N GLN A 78 -1.79 5.88 -1.67
CA GLN A 78 -2.13 7.14 -0.98
C GLN A 78 -1.15 7.46 0.15
N GLU A 79 -0.96 6.52 1.08
CA GLU A 79 -0.04 6.69 2.21
C GLU A 79 1.41 6.84 1.72
N GLY A 80 1.79 6.12 0.66
CA GLY A 80 3.13 6.23 0.10
C GLY A 80 3.39 7.59 -0.54
N ALA A 81 2.47 8.10 -1.35
CA ALA A 81 2.59 9.42 -1.97
C ALA A 81 2.64 10.54 -0.92
N GLU A 82 1.77 10.47 0.10
CA GLU A 82 1.76 11.45 1.19
C GLU A 82 3.05 11.38 2.01
N TYR A 83 3.53 10.17 2.34
CA TYR A 83 4.78 10.00 3.07
C TYR A 83 5.99 10.56 2.31
N ILE A 84 6.11 10.32 1.01
CA ILE A 84 7.21 10.86 0.20
C ILE A 84 7.16 12.39 0.19
N PHE A 85 5.97 12.97 0.03
CA PHE A 85 5.80 14.41 0.06
C PHE A 85 6.23 14.98 1.43
N GLU A 86 5.78 14.39 2.54
CA GLU A 86 6.17 14.81 3.89
C GLU A 86 7.70 14.74 4.12
N GLN A 87 8.38 13.72 3.59
CA GLN A 87 9.80 13.51 3.84
C GLN A 87 10.73 14.26 2.85
N THR A 88 10.26 14.56 1.64
CA THR A 88 11.12 15.07 0.55
C THR A 88 10.62 16.35 -0.11
N GLY A 89 9.36 16.72 0.12
CA GLY A 89 8.68 17.82 -0.58
C GLY A 89 8.29 17.52 -2.03
N ILE A 90 8.59 16.32 -2.54
CA ILE A 90 8.27 15.94 -3.92
C ILE A 90 6.84 15.39 -3.99
N ASP A 91 6.01 16.01 -4.83
CA ASP A 91 4.68 15.50 -5.15
C ASP A 91 4.78 14.53 -6.34
N ILE A 92 4.44 13.27 -6.11
CA ILE A 92 4.46 12.20 -7.12
C ILE A 92 3.07 11.87 -7.66
N GLY A 93 2.08 12.74 -7.43
CA GLY A 93 0.69 12.54 -7.85
C GLY A 93 -0.19 12.05 -6.72
N ARG A 94 -0.42 12.90 -5.72
CA ARG A 94 -1.40 12.65 -4.66
C ARG A 94 -2.82 12.87 -5.17
N GLU A 95 -3.64 11.82 -5.17
CA GLU A 95 -5.04 11.89 -5.59
C GLU A 95 -5.96 11.81 -4.37
N GLU A 96 -6.76 12.86 -4.15
CA GLU A 96 -7.63 12.97 -2.97
C GLU A 96 -8.83 12.01 -3.01
N LYS A 97 -9.28 11.62 -4.21
CA LYS A 97 -10.51 10.83 -4.39
C LYS A 97 -10.30 9.68 -5.35
N VAL A 98 -10.03 8.51 -4.79
CA VAL A 98 -9.93 7.26 -5.56
C VAL A 98 -11.16 6.39 -5.31
N LYS A 99 -11.76 5.89 -6.40
CA LYS A 99 -12.90 4.97 -6.35
C LYS A 99 -12.49 3.60 -6.89
N CYS A 100 -12.89 2.54 -6.20
CA CYS A 100 -12.63 1.16 -6.61
C CYS A 100 -13.72 0.65 -7.55
N THR A 101 -13.34 0.31 -8.78
CA THR A 101 -14.23 -0.30 -9.80
C THR A 101 -14.27 -1.82 -9.74
N PHE A 102 -13.54 -2.43 -8.80
CA PHE A 102 -13.40 -3.89 -8.67
C PHE A 102 -14.36 -4.53 -7.67
N SER A 103 -15.21 -3.75 -7.00
CA SER A 103 -16.10 -4.23 -5.94
C SER A 103 -17.00 -5.40 -6.40
N LYS A 104 -17.53 -5.33 -7.63
CA LYS A 104 -18.38 -6.36 -8.23
C LYS A 104 -17.70 -7.70 -8.49
N PHE A 105 -16.36 -7.76 -8.48
CA PHE A 105 -15.59 -8.97 -8.77
C PHE A 105 -15.04 -9.66 -7.50
N ASN A 106 -15.26 -9.09 -6.32
CA ASN A 106 -14.73 -9.60 -5.06
C ASN A 106 -15.87 -10.04 -4.16
N LEU A 107 -16.05 -11.34 -3.96
CA LEU A 107 -17.13 -11.89 -3.14
C LEU A 107 -16.98 -11.48 -1.66
N GLU A 108 -15.75 -11.28 -1.21
CA GLU A 108 -15.39 -10.83 0.14
C GLU A 108 -15.26 -9.29 0.23
N CYS A 109 -15.89 -8.55 -0.68
CA CYS A 109 -15.87 -7.09 -0.64
C CYS A 109 -16.61 -6.57 0.59
N LEU A 110 -15.97 -5.63 1.32
CA LEU A 110 -16.59 -4.91 2.44
C LEU A 110 -17.64 -3.88 2.01
N LYS A 111 -17.75 -3.59 0.71
CA LYS A 111 -18.71 -2.63 0.14
C LYS A 111 -18.76 -1.32 0.94
N GLU A 112 -19.89 -0.97 1.55
CA GLU A 112 -20.12 0.28 2.28
C GLU A 112 -19.11 0.50 3.42
N ASP A 113 -18.53 -0.57 3.98
CA ASP A 113 -17.49 -0.50 5.01
C ASP A 113 -16.07 -0.28 4.41
N CYS A 114 -15.93 -0.22 3.09
CA CYS A 114 -14.67 0.05 2.40
C CYS A 114 -14.57 1.54 2.01
N PRO A 115 -13.49 2.26 2.37
CA PRO A 115 -13.35 3.68 2.06
C PRO A 115 -13.24 4.01 0.56
N PHE A 116 -13.02 3.01 -0.28
CA PHE A 116 -12.93 3.16 -1.74
C PHE A 116 -14.17 2.67 -2.47
N TYR A 117 -15.21 2.24 -1.76
CA TYR A 117 -16.42 1.77 -2.41
C TYR A 117 -17.15 2.93 -3.09
N ALA A 118 -17.47 2.73 -4.36
CA ALA A 118 -18.34 3.61 -5.11
C ALA A 118 -19.65 2.88 -5.34
N GLU A 119 -20.72 3.39 -4.75
CA GLU A 119 -22.07 2.90 -5.01
C GLU A 119 -22.45 3.25 -6.46
N GLY A 120 -22.97 2.30 -7.22
CA GLY A 120 -23.77 2.63 -8.42
C GLY A 120 -23.14 2.57 -9.82
N GLU A 121 -22.17 1.70 -10.12
CA GLU A 121 -22.03 1.23 -11.51
C GLU A 121 -23.03 0.10 -11.78
N LYS A 122 -24.32 0.46 -11.91
CA LYS A 122 -25.25 -0.39 -12.66
C LYS A 122 -24.67 -0.50 -14.06
N ASN A 123 -24.28 -1.71 -14.45
CA ASN A 123 -23.84 -2.00 -15.81
C ASN A 123 -24.90 -1.46 -16.79
N ILE A 124 -24.50 -0.55 -17.68
CA ILE A 124 -25.19 -0.31 -18.95
C ILE A 124 -24.87 -1.51 -19.84
#